data_AF-A0A0D0C3M5-F1
#
_entry.id   AF-A0A0D0C3M5-F1
#
_cell.length_a   1.000
_cell.length_b   1.000
_cell.length_c   1.000
_cell.angle_alpha   90.00
_cell.angle_beta   90.00
_cell.angle_gamma   90.00
#
_symmetry.space_group_name_H-M   'P 1'
#
loop_
_entity.id
_entity.type
_entity.pdbx_description
1 polymer ?
#
loop_
_entity_poly.entity_id
_entity_poly.type
_entity_poly.pdbx_seq_one_letter_code
_entity_poly.pdbx_strand_id
1 'polypeptide(L)'
;MVEAWANRHSKNIPELEHAPTIPSIISAFISTLTGSYSGSTVSNYINSMRVWHTVHGLEWALNDNETDALLKVASSLAPPQSKRPPHEPYTVNMLVSIRSHLNLTSPLHAAVFACLTTAFYTTACIGELTIKTLPSFNPLHHIKPSDVRTEWDCQGNVVTNFHLPRLKLAPEGKDINWAKQNGPLDPHEAFDNHLKVNSPLPMDHFSPTVMEEITKLSPRANSSRPSQLP
;
A
#
# COMPACT_ATOMS: atom_id res chain seq x y z
N MET A 1 21.42 14.07 11.02
CA MET A 1 21.34 12.62 11.33
C MET A 1 22.72 12.04 11.69
N VAL A 2 23.75 12.24 10.87
CA VAL A 2 25.14 11.89 11.20
C VAL A 2 25.63 12.63 12.44
N GLU A 3 25.29 13.91 12.56
CA GLU A 3 25.60 14.73 13.75
C GLU A 3 24.99 14.16 15.04
N ALA A 4 23.69 13.85 15.02
CA ALA A 4 23.00 13.20 16.15
C ALA A 4 23.60 11.82 16.49
N TRP A 5 24.10 11.08 15.48
CA TRP A 5 24.82 9.83 15.70
C TRP A 5 26.22 10.02 16.29
N ALA A 6 26.99 10.99 15.79
CA ALA A 6 28.34 11.30 16.24
C ALA A 6 28.34 11.74 17.70
N ASN A 7 27.42 12.65 18.05
CA ASN A 7 27.19 13.12 19.41
C ASN A 7 26.77 11.97 20.35
N ARG A 8 25.97 11.02 19.87
CA ARG A 8 25.50 9.87 20.67
C ARG A 8 26.58 8.82 20.93
N HIS A 9 27.57 8.67 20.05
CA HIS A 9 28.62 7.65 20.19
C HIS A 9 29.95 8.21 20.69
N SER A 10 29.94 9.42 21.28
CA SER A 10 31.13 10.11 21.80
C SER A 10 32.26 10.23 20.77
N LYS A 11 31.90 10.26 19.48
CA LYS A 11 32.83 10.61 18.42
C LYS A 11 32.82 12.12 18.37
N ASN A 12 33.77 12.74 19.05
CA ASN A 12 34.02 14.19 18.95
C ASN A 12 34.52 14.50 17.54
N ILE A 13 33.61 14.49 16.57
CA ILE A 13 33.89 14.87 15.19
C ILE A 13 33.83 16.40 15.15
N PRO A 14 34.90 17.10 14.74
CA PRO A 14 34.87 18.53 14.53
C PRO A 14 33.75 18.92 13.55
N GLU A 15 33.07 20.05 13.77
CA GLU A 15 31.97 20.51 12.90
C GLU A 15 32.40 20.67 11.43
N LEU A 16 33.67 21.02 11.21
CA LEU A 16 34.30 21.08 9.89
C LEU A 16 34.39 19.73 9.16
N GLU A 17 34.33 18.60 9.88
CA GLU A 17 34.33 17.25 9.31
C GLU A 17 32.91 16.70 9.10
N HIS A 18 31.87 17.46 9.47
CA HIS A 18 30.48 17.11 9.17
C HIS A 18 30.18 17.28 7.69
N ALA A 19 30.85 18.21 7.01
CA ALA A 19 30.75 18.45 5.58
C ALA A 19 32.07 19.02 5.01
N PRO A 20 32.71 18.39 4.02
CA PRO A 20 32.32 17.14 3.36
C PRO A 20 32.66 15.90 4.22
N THR A 21 31.70 14.99 4.38
CA THR A 21 31.86 13.81 5.22
C THR A 21 32.96 12.88 4.70
N ILE A 22 33.92 12.57 5.57
CA ILE A 22 35.05 11.69 5.28
C ILE A 22 34.54 10.25 5.09
N PRO A 23 35.02 9.47 4.08
CA PRO A 23 34.57 8.09 3.82
C PRO A 23 34.63 7.15 5.03
N SER A 24 35.61 7.35 5.92
CA SER A 24 35.76 6.59 7.17
C SER A 24 34.59 6.81 8.15
N ILE A 25 34.05 8.03 8.21
CA ILE A 25 32.90 8.38 9.07
C ILE A 25 31.65 7.66 8.57
N ILE A 26 31.40 7.67 7.26
CA ILE A 26 30.23 7.01 6.68
C ILE A 26 30.35 5.49 6.80
N SER A 27 31.55 4.93 6.59
CA SER A 27 31.81 3.50 6.80
C SER A 27 31.55 3.09 8.26
N ALA A 28 32.02 3.90 9.21
CA ALA A 28 31.77 3.67 10.62
C ALA A 28 30.28 3.83 10.98
N PHE A 29 29.58 4.78 10.36
CA PHE A 29 28.13 4.95 10.49
C PHE A 29 27.37 3.71 10.00
N ILE A 30 27.66 3.22 8.79
CA ILE A 30 27.07 1.98 8.25
C ILE A 30 27.33 0.79 9.19
N SER A 31 28.57 0.66 9.67
CA SER A 31 28.96 -0.42 10.58
C SER A 31 28.14 -0.40 11.87
N THR A 32 27.89 0.77 12.47
CA THR A 32 27.04 0.85 13.68
C THR A 32 25.57 0.50 13.44
N LEU A 33 25.07 0.69 12.22
CA LEU A 33 23.69 0.34 11.88
C LEU A 33 23.54 -1.14 11.50
N THR A 34 24.64 -1.75 11.07
CA THR A 34 24.69 -3.15 10.65
C THR A 34 24.31 -4.07 11.82
N GLY A 35 23.50 -5.10 11.56
CA GLY A 35 23.00 -6.00 12.61
C GLY A 35 21.80 -5.47 13.41
N SER A 36 21.60 -4.15 13.45
CA SER A 36 20.49 -3.53 14.20
C SER A 36 19.30 -3.15 13.32
N TYR A 37 19.54 -2.84 12.05
CA TYR A 37 18.53 -2.38 11.09
C TYR A 37 18.43 -3.31 9.87
N SER A 38 17.31 -3.24 9.14
CA SER A 38 17.21 -3.91 7.85
C SER A 38 18.19 -3.30 6.85
N GLY A 39 18.67 -4.10 5.89
CA GLY A 39 19.53 -3.59 4.81
C GLY A 39 18.90 -2.43 4.04
N SER A 40 17.57 -2.48 3.82
CA SER A 40 16.82 -1.39 3.18
C SER A 40 16.80 -0.11 4.01
N THR A 41 16.69 -0.19 5.33
CA THR A 41 16.76 1.00 6.20
C THR A 41 18.14 1.63 6.15
N VAL A 42 19.21 0.84 6.22
CA VAL A 42 20.59 1.35 6.10
C VAL A 42 20.81 2.01 4.74
N SER A 43 20.39 1.36 3.66
CA SER A 43 20.45 1.91 2.30
C SER A 43 19.70 3.25 2.18
N ASN A 44 18.49 3.35 2.74
CA ASN A 44 17.71 4.59 2.72
C ASN A 44 18.41 5.74 3.45
N TYR A 45 19.08 5.48 4.57
CA TYR A 45 19.87 6.51 5.25
C TYR A 45 21.05 6.99 4.42
N ILE A 46 21.78 6.06 3.78
CA ILE A 46 22.91 6.41 2.91
C ILE A 46 22.44 7.21 1.70
N ASN A 47 21.36 6.79 1.05
CA ASN A 47 20.77 7.51 -0.08
C ASN A 47 20.30 8.92 0.33
N SER A 48 19.70 9.05 1.51
CA SER A 48 19.27 10.35 2.04
C SER A 48 20.46 11.30 2.27
N MET A 49 21.58 10.78 2.78
CA MET A 49 22.82 11.56 2.94
C MET A 49 23.41 11.98 1.59
N ARG A 50 23.47 11.07 0.62
CA ARG A 50 23.93 11.38 -0.74
C ARG A 50 23.09 12.50 -1.36
N VAL A 51 21.76 12.39 -1.28
CA VAL A 51 20.84 13.43 -1.77
C VAL A 51 21.08 14.76 -1.07
N TRP A 52 21.26 14.76 0.26
CA TRP A 52 21.54 15.98 1.01
C TRP A 52 22.84 16.65 0.55
N HIS A 53 23.91 15.89 0.32
CA HIS A 53 25.16 16.41 -0.25
C HIS A 53 24.94 17.02 -1.63
N THR A 54 24.25 16.31 -2.52
CA THR A 54 23.95 16.80 -3.89
C THR A 54 23.18 18.11 -3.86
N VAL A 55 22.15 18.23 -3.01
CA VAL A 55 21.33 19.46 -2.89
C VAL A 55 22.16 20.65 -2.40
N HIS A 56 23.16 20.42 -1.55
CA HIS A 56 24.01 21.49 -1.00
C HIS A 56 25.30 21.72 -1.80
N GLY A 57 25.46 21.07 -2.96
CA GLY A 57 26.66 21.19 -3.79
C GLY A 57 27.93 20.67 -3.11
N LEU A 58 27.79 19.79 -2.11
CA LEU A 58 28.90 19.19 -1.40
C LEU A 58 29.38 17.94 -2.13
N GLU A 59 30.70 17.76 -2.20
CA GLU A 59 31.29 16.57 -2.79
C GLU A 59 30.86 15.31 -2.01
N TRP A 60 30.50 14.27 -2.75
CA TRP A 60 30.26 12.93 -2.21
C TRP A 60 31.54 12.11 -2.37
N ALA A 61 32.38 12.09 -1.33
CA ALA A 61 33.72 11.52 -1.38
C ALA A 61 33.77 9.98 -1.35
N LEU A 62 32.64 9.30 -1.17
CA LEU A 62 32.57 7.84 -1.15
C LEU A 62 32.47 7.26 -2.55
N ASN A 63 33.26 6.21 -2.82
CA ASN A 63 33.14 5.42 -4.03
C ASN A 63 31.81 4.63 -4.02
N ASP A 64 31.09 4.64 -5.15
CA ASP A 64 29.86 3.88 -5.33
C ASP A 64 30.09 2.37 -5.10
N ASN A 65 31.22 1.82 -5.57
CA ASN A 65 31.57 0.40 -5.37
C ASN A 65 31.80 0.04 -3.89
N GLU A 66 32.44 0.93 -3.13
CA GLU A 66 32.65 0.73 -1.69
C GLU A 66 31.33 0.83 -0.92
N THR A 67 30.48 1.78 -1.32
CA THR A 67 29.15 1.96 -0.74
C THR A 67 28.28 0.72 -0.97
N ASP A 68 28.28 0.17 -2.19
CA ASP A 68 27.55 -1.04 -2.53
C ASP A 68 28.07 -2.26 -1.76
N ALA A 69 29.39 -2.40 -1.61
CA ALA A 69 29.99 -3.47 -0.82
C ALA A 69 29.55 -3.39 0.65
N LEU A 70 29.58 -2.19 1.25
CA LEU A 70 29.15 -1.97 2.63
C LEU A 70 27.65 -2.20 2.82
N LEU A 71 26.81 -1.76 1.88
CA LEU A 71 25.36 -2.01 1.91
C LEU A 71 25.02 -3.49 1.73
N LYS A 72 25.80 -4.23 0.93
CA LYS A 72 25.67 -5.68 0.78
C LYS A 72 26.00 -6.39 2.08
N VAL A 73 27.09 -6.01 2.75
CA VAL A 73 27.46 -6.54 4.08
C VAL A 73 26.36 -6.21 5.09
N ALA A 74 25.89 -4.97 5.15
CA ALA A 74 24.81 -4.55 6.06
C ALA A 74 23.51 -5.36 5.83
N SER A 75 23.18 -5.64 4.57
CA SER A 75 22.02 -6.46 4.20
C SER A 75 22.18 -7.93 4.56
N SER A 76 23.40 -8.46 4.44
CA SER A 76 23.71 -9.85 4.83
C SER A 76 23.65 -10.06 6.34
N LEU A 77 24.06 -9.06 7.11
CA LEU A 77 24.06 -9.05 8.57
C LEU A 77 22.76 -8.50 9.16
N ALA A 78 21.76 -8.16 8.33
CA ALA A 78 20.48 -7.66 8.80
C ALA A 78 19.81 -8.67 9.77
N PRO A 79 19.20 -8.21 10.87
CA PRO A 79 18.66 -9.12 11.87
C PRO A 79 17.54 -9.97 11.26
N PRO A 80 17.41 -11.27 11.59
CA PRO A 80 16.38 -12.13 11.02
C PRO A 80 14.96 -11.56 11.18
N GLN A 81 14.71 -10.90 12.32
CA GLN A 81 13.44 -10.23 12.63
C GLN A 81 13.06 -9.11 11.64
N SER A 82 14.05 -8.55 10.92
CA SER A 82 13.80 -7.54 9.88
C SER A 82 13.20 -8.12 8.59
N LYS A 83 13.32 -9.44 8.39
CA LYS A 83 12.76 -10.14 7.23
C LYS A 83 11.45 -10.79 7.66
N ARG A 84 10.34 -10.30 7.12
CA ARG A 84 9.04 -10.99 7.26
C ARG A 84 9.01 -12.17 6.28
N PRO A 85 8.47 -13.33 6.68
CA PRO A 85 8.26 -14.42 5.73
C PRO A 85 7.35 -13.93 4.59
N PRO A 86 7.52 -14.47 3.37
CA PRO A 86 6.57 -14.22 2.28
C PRO A 86 5.14 -14.51 2.74
N HIS A 87 4.21 -13.60 2.46
CA HIS A 87 2.80 -13.80 2.76
C HIS A 87 2.18 -14.74 1.71
N GLU A 88 1.34 -15.67 2.14
CA GLU A 88 0.62 -16.53 1.21
C GLU A 88 -0.33 -15.70 0.33
N PRO A 89 -0.41 -15.98 -0.98
CA PRO A 89 -1.32 -15.26 -1.86
C PRO A 89 -2.77 -15.61 -1.53
N TYR A 90 -3.68 -14.66 -1.76
CA TYR A 90 -5.10 -14.97 -1.74
C TYR A 90 -5.43 -15.96 -2.86
N THR A 91 -6.12 -17.04 -2.51
CA THR A 91 -6.51 -18.09 -3.45
C THR A 91 -8.00 -18.06 -3.74
N VAL A 92 -8.38 -18.51 -4.94
CA VAL A 92 -9.77 -18.69 -5.38
C VAL A 92 -10.59 -19.45 -4.32
N ASN A 93 -10.04 -20.49 -3.70
CA ASN A 93 -10.73 -21.26 -2.66
C ASN A 93 -11.04 -20.44 -1.39
N MET A 94 -10.15 -19.53 -1.00
CA MET A 94 -10.40 -18.61 0.11
C MET A 94 -11.55 -17.65 -0.24
N LEU A 95 -11.54 -17.10 -1.45
CA LEU A 95 -12.60 -16.21 -1.94
C LEU A 95 -13.95 -16.93 -2.03
N VAL A 96 -14.00 -18.18 -2.49
CA VAL A 96 -15.22 -19.02 -2.49
C VAL A 96 -15.74 -19.23 -1.07
N SER A 97 -14.83 -19.50 -0.12
CA SER A 97 -15.18 -19.65 1.29
C SER A 97 -15.80 -18.36 1.85
N ILE A 98 -15.21 -17.20 1.54
CA ILE A 98 -15.77 -15.89 1.90
C ILE A 98 -17.17 -15.70 1.30
N ARG A 99 -17.34 -15.99 -0.01
CA ARG A 99 -18.65 -15.89 -0.68
C ARG A 99 -19.72 -16.70 0.04
N SER A 100 -19.39 -17.90 0.52
CA SER A 100 -20.35 -18.79 1.20
C SER A 100 -20.97 -18.18 2.47
N HIS A 101 -20.31 -17.18 3.06
CA HIS A 101 -20.77 -16.46 4.25
C HIS A 101 -21.47 -15.12 3.91
N LEU A 102 -21.47 -14.69 2.65
CA LEU A 102 -22.09 -13.43 2.22
C LEU A 102 -23.52 -13.65 1.75
N ASN A 103 -24.45 -12.87 2.31
CA ASN A 103 -25.82 -12.79 1.79
C ASN A 103 -25.89 -11.80 0.60
N LEU A 104 -25.85 -12.31 -0.63
CA LEU A 104 -25.86 -11.49 -1.85
C LEU A 104 -27.18 -10.75 -2.14
N THR A 105 -28.23 -10.96 -1.35
CA THR A 105 -29.45 -10.13 -1.39
C THR A 105 -29.32 -8.86 -0.55
N SER A 106 -28.32 -8.78 0.34
CA SER A 106 -28.03 -7.59 1.13
C SER A 106 -27.23 -6.58 0.29
N PRO A 107 -27.65 -5.30 0.22
CA PRO A 107 -26.95 -4.25 -0.51
C PRO A 107 -25.45 -4.16 -0.19
N LEU A 108 -25.08 -4.20 1.10
CA LEU A 108 -23.69 -4.17 1.54
C LEU A 108 -22.91 -5.38 1.02
N HIS A 109 -23.41 -6.58 1.29
CA HIS A 109 -22.69 -7.82 0.98
C HIS A 109 -22.53 -8.03 -0.51
N ALA A 110 -23.55 -7.70 -1.31
CA ALA A 110 -23.49 -7.75 -2.77
C ALA A 110 -22.33 -6.90 -3.29
N ALA A 111 -22.16 -5.71 -2.73
CA ALA A 111 -21.16 -4.78 -3.19
C ALA A 111 -19.76 -5.05 -2.62
N VAL A 112 -19.65 -5.51 -1.37
CA VAL A 112 -18.39 -6.03 -0.81
C VAL A 112 -17.90 -7.18 -1.67
N PHE A 113 -18.80 -8.08 -2.08
CA PHE A 113 -18.45 -9.19 -2.96
C PHE A 113 -18.01 -8.71 -4.35
N ALA A 114 -18.75 -7.78 -4.97
CA ALA A 114 -18.36 -7.19 -6.26
C ALA A 114 -17.00 -6.45 -6.20
N CYS A 115 -16.74 -5.71 -5.12
CA CYS A 115 -15.45 -5.05 -4.90
C CYS A 115 -14.32 -6.06 -4.72
N LEU A 116 -14.57 -7.14 -3.97
CA LEU A 116 -13.60 -8.20 -3.70
C LEU A 116 -13.20 -8.92 -5.01
N THR A 117 -14.16 -9.35 -5.81
CA THR A 117 -13.89 -10.02 -7.09
C THR A 117 -13.22 -9.07 -8.07
N THR A 118 -13.67 -7.81 -8.15
CA THR A 118 -13.04 -6.79 -9.00
C THR A 118 -11.59 -6.56 -8.59
N ALA A 119 -11.30 -6.31 -7.31
CA ALA A 119 -9.93 -6.11 -6.83
C ALA A 119 -9.04 -7.33 -7.11
N PHE A 120 -9.56 -8.54 -6.92
CA PHE A 120 -8.82 -9.76 -7.16
C PHE A 120 -8.44 -9.95 -8.64
N TYR A 121 -9.39 -9.83 -9.57
CA TYR A 121 -9.14 -10.08 -10.98
C TYR A 121 -8.46 -8.92 -11.72
N THR A 122 -8.64 -7.68 -11.26
CA THR A 122 -7.92 -6.51 -11.81
C THR A 122 -6.56 -6.28 -11.17
N THR A 123 -6.25 -6.97 -10.06
CA THR A 123 -5.10 -6.69 -9.18
C THR A 123 -5.09 -5.26 -8.61
N ALA A 124 -6.25 -4.61 -8.54
CA ALA A 124 -6.41 -3.27 -7.98
C ALA A 124 -6.25 -3.27 -6.46
N CYS A 125 -5.72 -2.17 -5.92
CA CYS A 125 -5.74 -1.97 -4.48
C CYS A 125 -7.17 -1.63 -4.03
N ILE A 126 -7.63 -2.19 -2.91
CA ILE A 126 -8.99 -1.94 -2.40
C ILE A 126 -9.28 -0.45 -2.22
N GLY A 127 -8.27 0.33 -1.81
CA GLY A 127 -8.39 1.79 -1.66
C GLY A 127 -8.58 2.56 -2.98
N GLU A 128 -8.39 1.92 -4.14
CA GLU A 128 -8.67 2.49 -5.46
C GLU A 128 -10.15 2.32 -5.85
N LEU A 129 -10.78 1.27 -5.34
CA LEU A 129 -12.18 0.91 -5.63
C LEU A 129 -13.16 1.37 -4.56
N THR A 130 -12.66 1.75 -3.37
CA THR A 130 -13.49 2.07 -2.20
C THR A 130 -13.25 3.47 -1.68
N ILE A 131 -14.26 4.02 -1.01
CA ILE A 131 -14.20 5.31 -0.31
C ILE A 131 -14.21 5.08 1.21
N LYS A 132 -13.55 5.96 1.95
CA LYS A 132 -13.49 5.87 3.41
C LYS A 132 -14.84 6.11 4.07
N THR A 133 -15.58 7.10 3.58
CA THR A 133 -16.91 7.46 4.07
C THR A 133 -17.78 7.90 2.91
N LEU A 134 -19.10 7.67 2.98
CA LEU A 134 -20.04 8.11 1.95
C LEU A 134 -19.91 9.60 1.58
N PRO A 135 -19.86 10.57 2.53
CA PRO A 135 -19.72 11.99 2.20
C PRO A 135 -18.36 12.37 1.62
N SER A 136 -17.35 11.49 1.68
CA SER A 136 -16.05 11.75 1.05
C SER A 136 -16.05 11.50 -0.45
N PHE A 137 -17.17 11.04 -1.02
CA PHE A 137 -17.26 10.77 -2.44
C PHE A 137 -17.04 12.04 -3.28
N ASN A 138 -16.07 11.99 -4.18
CA ASN A 138 -15.81 13.02 -5.17
C ASN A 138 -15.73 12.37 -6.55
N PRO A 139 -16.61 12.72 -7.50
CA PRO A 139 -16.61 12.13 -8.84
C PRO A 139 -15.34 12.41 -9.66
N LEU A 140 -14.52 13.38 -9.30
CA LEU A 140 -13.24 13.64 -9.97
C LEU A 140 -12.09 12.76 -9.46
N HIS A 141 -12.30 12.06 -8.35
CA HIS A 141 -11.25 11.25 -7.71
C HIS A 141 -11.66 9.80 -7.51
N HIS A 142 -12.96 9.51 -7.53
CA HIS A 142 -13.49 8.20 -7.28
C HIS A 142 -14.29 7.69 -8.48
N ILE A 143 -14.17 6.38 -8.67
CA ILE A 143 -14.87 5.64 -9.70
C ILE A 143 -16.39 5.73 -9.53
N LYS A 144 -17.09 5.90 -10.65
CA LYS A 144 -18.54 5.89 -10.79
C LYS A 144 -19.01 4.71 -11.65
N PRO A 145 -20.28 4.29 -11.55
CA PRO A 145 -20.88 3.37 -12.50
C PRO A 145 -20.72 3.82 -13.96
N SER A 146 -20.76 5.13 -14.25
CA SER A 146 -20.52 5.68 -15.60
C SER A 146 -19.10 5.48 -16.13
N ASP A 147 -18.14 5.21 -15.24
CA ASP A 147 -16.73 5.01 -15.59
C ASP A 147 -16.43 3.55 -15.93
N VAL A 148 -17.46 2.68 -15.88
CA VAL A 148 -17.37 1.26 -16.24
C VAL A 148 -17.88 1.06 -17.66
N ARG A 149 -17.10 0.38 -18.50
CA ARG A 149 -17.40 0.14 -19.91
C ARG A 149 -17.18 -1.32 -20.28
N THR A 150 -17.93 -1.77 -21.26
CA THR A 150 -17.68 -3.08 -21.89
C THR A 150 -16.87 -2.84 -23.16
N GLU A 151 -15.71 -3.47 -23.24
CA GLU A 151 -14.76 -3.34 -24.34
C GLU A 151 -14.43 -4.73 -24.90
N TRP A 152 -13.74 -4.74 -26.04
CA TRP A 152 -13.27 -5.95 -26.70
C TRP A 152 -11.75 -5.93 -26.67
N ASP A 153 -11.14 -7.03 -26.22
CA ASP A 153 -9.69 -7.15 -26.29
C ASP A 153 -9.22 -7.43 -27.73
N CYS A 154 -7.90 -7.46 -27.93
CA CYS A 154 -7.28 -7.74 -29.23
C CYS A 154 -7.58 -9.16 -29.77
N GLN A 155 -8.12 -10.05 -28.92
CA GLN A 155 -8.48 -11.43 -29.25
C GLN A 155 -10.00 -11.58 -29.47
N GLY A 156 -10.76 -10.49 -29.38
CA GLY A 156 -12.21 -10.47 -29.55
C GLY A 156 -12.99 -10.94 -28.31
N ASN A 157 -12.36 -11.04 -27.15
CA ASN A 157 -13.04 -11.35 -25.90
C ASN A 157 -13.67 -10.10 -25.30
N VAL A 158 -14.84 -10.27 -24.70
CA VAL A 158 -15.54 -9.21 -23.98
C VAL A 158 -14.87 -9.01 -22.62
N VAL A 159 -14.42 -7.78 -22.36
CA VAL A 159 -13.81 -7.35 -21.10
C VAL A 159 -14.59 -6.20 -20.49
N THR A 160 -14.61 -6.13 -19.17
CA THR A 160 -15.16 -4.98 -18.44
C THR A 160 -14.01 -4.11 -17.96
N ASN A 161 -13.99 -2.87 -18.44
CA ASN A 161 -12.99 -1.85 -18.15
C ASN A 161 -13.55 -0.86 -17.12
N PHE A 162 -12.73 -0.50 -16.14
CA PHE A 162 -13.01 0.47 -15.10
C PHE A 162 -11.97 1.59 -15.23
N HIS A 163 -12.44 2.79 -15.57
CA HIS A 163 -11.59 3.96 -15.59
C HIS A 163 -11.46 4.54 -14.18
N LEU A 164 -10.26 4.49 -13.61
CA LEU A 164 -9.95 5.11 -12.32
C LEU A 164 -9.52 6.57 -12.57
N PRO A 165 -10.28 7.59 -12.10
CA PRO A 165 -10.01 8.98 -12.46
C PRO A 165 -8.67 9.52 -11.93
N ARG A 166 -8.21 9.03 -10.77
CA ARG A 166 -6.98 9.51 -10.15
C ARG A 166 -6.35 8.49 -9.23
N LEU A 167 -5.05 8.24 -9.42
CA LEU A 167 -4.22 7.43 -8.54
C LEU A 167 -3.02 8.22 -8.03
N LYS A 168 -2.45 7.79 -6.91
CA LYS A 168 -1.23 8.40 -6.34
C LYS A 168 -0.07 8.40 -7.34
N LEU A 169 0.06 7.34 -8.14
CA LEU A 169 1.11 7.17 -9.15
C LEU A 169 0.66 7.48 -10.58
N ALA A 170 -0.64 7.72 -10.79
CA ALA A 170 -1.20 8.08 -12.09
C ALA A 170 -2.23 9.20 -11.90
N PRO A 171 -1.78 10.47 -11.84
CA PRO A 171 -2.67 11.62 -11.62
C PRO A 171 -3.74 11.79 -12.70
N GLU A 172 -3.44 11.36 -13.94
CA GLU A 172 -4.32 11.40 -15.11
C GLU A 172 -5.29 10.21 -15.18
N GLY A 173 -5.26 9.33 -14.17
CA GLY A 173 -6.08 8.13 -14.12
C GLY A 173 -5.41 6.89 -14.70
N LYS A 174 -6.10 5.77 -14.57
CA LYS A 174 -5.64 4.44 -15.02
C LYS A 174 -6.83 3.55 -15.31
N ASP A 175 -6.75 2.80 -16.39
CA ASP A 175 -7.72 1.76 -16.69
C ASP A 175 -7.30 0.43 -16.06
N ILE A 176 -8.27 -0.24 -15.45
CA ILE A 176 -8.14 -1.62 -14.99
C ILE A 176 -9.26 -2.43 -15.60
N ASN A 177 -9.03 -3.70 -15.89
CA ASN A 177 -10.04 -4.53 -16.51
C ASN A 177 -10.00 -5.96 -15.97
N TRP A 178 -11.13 -6.63 -16.08
CA TRP A 178 -11.22 -8.07 -15.93
C TRP A 178 -12.03 -8.65 -17.10
N ALA A 179 -11.77 -9.91 -17.41
CA ALA A 179 -12.58 -10.71 -18.33
C ALA A 179 -13.57 -11.57 -17.55
N LYS A 180 -14.68 -11.93 -18.18
CA LYS A 180 -15.66 -12.84 -17.59
C LYS A 180 -15.00 -14.15 -17.16
N GLN A 181 -15.33 -14.63 -15.96
CA GLN A 181 -14.84 -15.88 -15.42
C GLN A 181 -15.98 -16.89 -15.32
N ASN A 182 -15.64 -18.15 -15.02
CA ASN A 182 -16.62 -19.19 -14.80
C ASN A 182 -16.78 -19.48 -13.31
N GLY A 183 -18.03 -19.70 -12.88
CA GLY A 183 -18.34 -20.21 -11.55
C GLY A 183 -18.56 -19.12 -10.50
N PRO A 184 -18.48 -19.47 -9.20
CA PRO A 184 -18.99 -18.65 -8.11
C PRO A 184 -18.13 -17.41 -7.81
N LEU A 185 -17.07 -17.13 -8.55
CA LEU A 185 -16.29 -15.91 -8.37
C LEU A 185 -16.30 -15.05 -9.63
N ASP A 186 -17.24 -15.28 -10.56
CA ASP A 186 -17.35 -14.45 -11.75
C ASP A 186 -17.53 -12.97 -11.37
N PRO A 187 -16.54 -12.10 -11.67
CA PRO A 187 -16.63 -10.70 -11.33
C PRO A 187 -17.76 -10.00 -12.08
N HIS A 188 -18.15 -10.52 -13.26
CA HIS A 188 -19.27 -10.01 -14.03
C HIS A 188 -20.60 -10.24 -13.32
N GLU A 189 -20.92 -11.50 -12.97
CA GLU A 189 -22.14 -11.81 -12.19
C GLU A 189 -22.18 -11.09 -10.84
N ALA A 190 -21.03 -10.98 -10.15
CA ALA A 190 -20.94 -10.27 -8.88
C ALA A 190 -21.26 -8.77 -9.03
N PHE A 191 -20.71 -8.14 -10.06
CA PHE A 191 -20.93 -6.73 -10.36
C PHE A 191 -22.36 -6.46 -10.81
N ASP A 192 -22.92 -7.29 -11.68
CA ASP A 192 -24.31 -7.20 -12.11
C ASP A 192 -25.29 -7.36 -10.95
N ASN A 193 -25.02 -8.29 -10.02
CA ASN A 193 -25.83 -8.45 -8.82
C ASN A 193 -25.78 -7.20 -7.93
N HIS A 194 -24.59 -6.61 -7.75
CA HIS A 194 -24.44 -5.35 -7.02
C HIS A 194 -25.28 -4.23 -7.65
N LEU A 195 -25.19 -4.03 -8.97
CA LEU A 195 -25.98 -3.02 -9.67
C LEU A 195 -27.48 -3.26 -9.54
N LYS A 196 -27.95 -4.51 -9.62
CA LYS A 196 -29.36 -4.87 -9.46
C LYS A 196 -29.88 -4.59 -8.05
N VAL A 197 -29.12 -4.96 -7.02
CA VAL A 197 -29.54 -4.83 -5.61
C VAL A 197 -29.47 -3.38 -5.13
N ASN A 198 -28.41 -2.64 -5.51
CA ASN A 198 -28.18 -1.28 -5.03
C ASN A 198 -28.78 -0.20 -5.94
N SER A 199 -28.99 -0.49 -7.23
CA SER A 199 -29.49 0.46 -8.23
C SER A 199 -28.86 1.86 -8.14
N PRO A 200 -27.50 1.98 -8.13
CA PRO A 200 -26.84 3.27 -7.97
C PRO A 200 -27.11 4.18 -9.17
N LEU A 201 -27.23 5.49 -8.93
CA LEU A 201 -27.31 6.45 -10.03
C LEU A 201 -25.97 6.49 -10.78
N PRO A 202 -25.94 6.89 -12.06
CA PRO A 202 -24.71 6.91 -12.86
C PRO A 202 -23.58 7.75 -12.25
N MET A 203 -23.92 8.77 -11.46
CA MET A 203 -22.98 9.68 -10.79
C MET A 203 -22.70 9.32 -9.33
N ASP A 204 -23.32 8.28 -8.79
CA ASP A 204 -23.09 7.82 -7.42
C ASP A 204 -21.79 7.03 -7.30
N HIS A 205 -21.33 6.85 -6.07
CA HIS A 205 -20.20 5.99 -5.73
C HIS A 205 -20.36 4.52 -6.17
N PHE A 206 -19.25 3.91 -6.59
CA PHE A 206 -19.15 2.54 -7.08
C PHE A 206 -19.37 1.46 -6.01
N SER A 207 -18.83 1.64 -4.79
CA SER A 207 -18.91 0.66 -3.68
C SER A 207 -19.58 1.30 -2.46
N PRO A 208 -20.36 0.57 -1.64
CA PRO A 208 -20.83 1.09 -0.36
C PRO A 208 -19.66 1.32 0.59
N THR A 209 -19.93 2.12 1.60
CA THR A 209 -18.98 2.49 2.64
C THR A 209 -18.53 1.26 3.45
N VAL A 210 -17.43 0.61 3.04
CA VAL A 210 -16.86 -0.55 3.73
C VAL A 210 -16.47 -0.21 5.19
N MET A 211 -16.04 1.02 5.46
CA MET A 211 -15.54 1.39 6.80
C MET A 211 -16.62 1.76 7.82
N GLU A 212 -17.80 2.23 7.39
CA GLU A 212 -18.81 2.72 8.34
C GLU A 212 -19.59 1.55 8.98
N GLU A 213 -19.82 0.46 8.25
CA GLU A 213 -20.46 -0.75 8.82
C GLU A 213 -19.47 -1.65 9.58
N ILE A 214 -18.20 -1.75 9.18
CA ILE A 214 -17.18 -2.47 9.97
C ILE A 214 -16.99 -1.81 11.34
N THR A 215 -17.12 -0.48 11.43
CA THR A 215 -17.05 0.23 12.71
C THR A 215 -18.28 -0.03 13.58
N LYS A 216 -19.46 -0.28 12.99
CA LYS A 216 -20.70 -0.64 13.71
C LYS A 216 -20.73 -2.10 14.19
N LEU A 217 -19.96 -2.99 13.56
CA LEU A 217 -19.91 -4.42 13.87
C LEU A 217 -18.78 -4.83 14.83
N SER A 218 -17.98 -3.88 15.32
CA SER A 218 -16.92 -4.14 16.30
C SER A 218 -17.38 -3.76 17.71
N PRO A 219 -17.79 -4.71 18.58
CA PRO A 219 -18.04 -4.41 19.98
C PRO A 219 -16.70 -4.24 20.68
N ARG A 220 -16.15 -3.03 20.67
CA ARG A 220 -15.00 -2.71 21.53
C ARG A 220 -15.50 -2.67 22.97
N ALA A 221 -15.11 -3.69 23.73
CA ALA A 221 -15.34 -3.84 25.15
C ALA A 221 -14.94 -2.55 25.90
N ASN A 222 -15.93 -1.83 26.42
CA ASN A 222 -15.72 -0.85 27.49
C ASN A 222 -15.50 -1.62 28.79
N SER A 223 -14.26 -2.03 29.05
CA SER A 223 -13.83 -2.38 30.39
C SER A 223 -13.67 -1.09 31.19
N SER A 224 -14.70 -0.74 31.96
CA SER A 224 -14.64 0.28 33.00
C SER A 224 -13.54 -0.08 34.00
N ARG A 225 -12.50 0.75 34.11
CA ARG A 225 -11.49 0.66 35.17
C ARG A 225 -12.05 1.36 36.42
N PRO A 226 -12.10 0.72 37.59
CA PRO A 226 -12.61 1.36 38.79
C PRO A 226 -11.60 2.39 39.33
N SER A 227 -12.15 3.50 39.79
CA SER A 227 -11.49 4.58 40.52
C SER A 227 -10.90 4.10 41.84
N GLN A 228 -9.60 4.33 42.05
CA GLN A 228 -9.00 4.38 43.39
C GLN A 228 -7.99 5.54 43.47
N LEU A 229 -8.37 6.56 44.23
CA LEU A 229 -7.49 7.35 45.11
C LEU A 229 -7.41 6.61 46.45
N PRO A 230 -6.33 6.78 47.23
CA PRO A 230 -6.19 8.00 48.06
C PRO A 230 -5.08 8.93 47.60
#